data_AF-A0A7Y5KE63-F1
#
_entry.id   AF-A0A7Y5KE63-F1
#
_cell.length_a   1.000
_cell.length_b   1.000
_cell.length_c   1.000
_cell.angle_alpha   90.00
_cell.angle_beta   90.00
_cell.angle_gamma   90.00
#
_symmetry.space_group_name_H-M   'P 1'
#
loop_
_entity.id
_entity.type
_entity.pdbx_description
1 polymer ?
#
loop_
_entity_poly.entity_id
_entity_poly.type
_entity_poly.pdbx_seq_one_letter_code
_entity_poly.pdbx_strand_id
1 'polypeptide(L)' 'MLALHQQLAATKLEHEQISLQCQIAATDRQIDNLVYELYGLSEEEIKIVEGQA' A
#
# COMPACT_ATOMS: atom_id res chain seq x y z
N MET A 1 -7.56 -5.58 -3.95
CA MET A 1 -7.54 -4.99 -2.60
C MET A 1 -8.70 -5.43 -1.73
N LEU A 2 -9.97 -5.19 -2.09
CA LEU A 2 -11.11 -5.54 -1.21
C LEU A 2 -11.17 -7.03 -0.80
N ALA A 3 -10.86 -7.95 -1.72
CA ALA A 3 -10.82 -9.39 -1.43
C ALA A 3 -9.71 -9.77 -0.44
N LEU A 4 -8.53 -9.15 -0.52
CA LEU A 4 -7.41 -9.39 0.40
C LEU A 4 -7.73 -8.87 1.81
N HIS A 5 -8.38 -7.71 1.92
CA HIS A 5 -8.86 -7.20 3.21
C HIS A 5 -9.96 -8.07 3.82
N GLN A 6 -10.86 -8.62 3.00
CA GLN A 6 -11.87 -9.58 3.46
C GLN A 6 -11.25 -10.88 3.95
N GLN A 7 -10.22 -11.40 3.26
CA GLN A 7 -9.47 -12.57 3.73
C GLN A 7 -8.73 -12.27 5.03
N LEU A 8 -8.11 -11.09 5.17
CA LEU A 8 -7.43 -10.70 6.40
C LEU A 8 -8.40 -10.62 7.59
N ALA A 9 -9.60 -10.08 7.37
CA ALA A 9 -10.66 -10.02 8.37
C ALA A 9 -11.23 -11.42 8.73
N ALA A 10 -11.19 -12.38 7.81
CA ALA A 10 -11.68 -13.74 8.02
C ALA A 10 -10.62 -14.69 8.61
N THR A 11 -9.34 -14.42 8.39
CA THR A 11 -8.22 -15.24 8.85
C THR A 11 -7.97 -15.02 10.35
N LYS A 12 -8.01 -16.10 11.13
CA LYS A 12 -7.68 -16.11 12.58
C LYS A 12 -6.22 -16.47 12.90
N LEU A 13 -5.41 -16.74 11.88
CA LEU A 13 -4.02 -17.16 11.99
C LEU A 13 -3.10 -15.95 11.83
N GLU A 14 -2.39 -15.58 12.89
CA GLU A 14 -1.54 -14.37 12.95
C GLU A 14 -0.47 -14.32 11.84
N HIS A 15 0.13 -15.46 11.48
CA HIS A 15 1.15 -15.52 10.43
C HIS A 15 0.62 -15.22 9.02
N GLU A 16 -0.59 -15.70 8.70
CA GLU A 16 -1.26 -15.41 7.43
C GLU A 16 -1.71 -13.95 7.37
N GLN A 17 -2.15 -13.38 8.50
CA GLN A 17 -2.48 -11.97 8.58
C GLN A 17 -1.27 -11.08 8.30
N ILE A 18 -0.09 -11.41 8.84
CA ILE A 18 1.15 -10.66 8.58
C ILE A 18 1.52 -10.75 7.10
N SER A 19 1.46 -11.95 6.50
CA SER A 19 1.76 -12.12 5.07
C SER A 19 0.81 -11.32 4.19
N LEU A 20 -0.50 -11.34 4.49
CA LEU A 20 -1.50 -10.56 3.76
C LEU A 20 -1.31 -9.06 3.95
N GLN A 21 -1.00 -8.58 5.16
CA GLN A 21 -0.69 -7.18 5.44
C GLN A 21 0.54 -6.72 4.64
N CYS A 22 1.60 -7.51 4.59
CA CYS A 22 2.79 -7.19 3.79
C CYS A 22 2.46 -7.10 2.29
N GLN A 23 1.64 -8.02 1.77
CA GLN A 23 1.21 -7.99 0.37
C GLN A 23 0.35 -6.77 0.06
N ILE A 24 -0.56 -6.39 0.97
CA ILE A 24 -1.38 -5.18 0.86
C ILE A 24 -0.46 -3.95 0.83
N ALA A 25 0.45 -3.81 1.78
CA ALA A 25 1.37 -2.67 1.85
C ALA A 25 2.30 -2.57 0.62
N ALA A 26 2.79 -3.71 0.11
CA ALA A 26 3.59 -3.75 -1.10
C ALA A 26 2.78 -3.35 -2.34
N THR A 27 1.49 -3.69 -2.38
CA THR A 27 0.58 -3.32 -3.47
C THR A 27 0.22 -1.83 -3.38
N ASP A 28 -0.05 -1.30 -2.19
CA ASP A 28 -0.33 0.12 -1.97
C ASP A 28 0.83 0.99 -2.47
N ARG A 29 2.08 0.66 -2.09
CA ARG A 29 3.25 1.39 -2.60
C ARG A 29 3.40 1.34 -4.12
N GLN A 30 3.04 0.22 -4.75
CA GLN A 30 3.05 0.11 -6.21
C GLN A 30 1.98 1.00 -6.84
N ILE A 31 0.81 1.11 -6.21
CA ILE A 31 -0.25 2.02 -6.64
C ILE A 31 0.21 3.47 -6.48
N ASP A 32 0.78 3.84 -5.33
CA ASP A 32 1.27 5.19 -5.07
C ASP A 32 2.32 5.61 -6.10
N ASN A 33 3.30 4.74 -6.38
CA ASN A 33 4.31 4.98 -7.41
C ASN A 33 3.70 5.17 -8.80
N LEU A 34 2.73 4.33 -9.18
CA LEU A 34 2.04 4.46 -10.47
C LEU A 34 1.24 5.75 -10.55
N VAL A 35 0.61 6.17 -9.45
CA VAL A 35 -0.09 7.46 -9.36
C VAL A 35 0.92 8.60 -9.52
N TYR A 36 2.05 8.56 -8.83
CA TYR A 36 3.09 9.58 -8.95
C TYR A 36 3.65 9.68 -10.38
N GLU A 37 3.85 8.54 -11.04
CA GLU A 37 4.29 8.50 -12.44
C GLU A 37 3.24 9.09 -13.39
N LEU A 38 1.97 8.74 -13.20
CA LEU A 38 0.86 9.23 -14.04
C LEU A 38 0.63 10.74 -13.91
N TYR A 39 0.81 11.28 -12.70
CA TYR A 39 0.70 12.72 -12.45
C TYR A 39 2.02 13.48 -12.62
N GLY A 40 3.13 12.78 -12.87
CA GLY A 40 4.45 13.37 -13.09
C GLY A 40 5.02 14.07 -11.85
N LEU A 41 4.75 13.55 -10.64
CA LEU A 41 5.25 14.14 -9.41
C LEU A 41 6.77 13.97 -9.29
N SER A 42 7.42 15.03 -8.83
CA SER A 42 8.82 15.03 -8.41
C SER A 42 9.01 14.44 -7.02
N GLU A 43 10.23 14.04 -6.66
CA GLU A 43 10.55 13.52 -5.32
C GLU A 43 10.19 14.49 -4.19
N GLU A 44 10.24 15.80 -4.45
CA GLU A 44 9.83 16.83 -3.47
C GLU A 44 8.32 16.82 -3.24
N GLU A 45 7.53 16.72 -4.31
CA GLU A 45 6.07 16.64 -4.23
C GLU A 45 5.62 15.33 -3.57
N ILE A 46 6.30 14.22 -3.86
CA ILE A 46 6.06 12.93 -3.21
C ILE A 46 6.29 13.06 -1.68
N LYS A 47 7.41 13.65 -1.25
CA LYS A 47 7.68 13.86 0.18
C LYS A 47 6.62 14.72 0.87
N ILE A 48 6.08 15.72 0.18
CA ILE A 48 5.00 16.55 0.69
C ILE A 48 3.71 15.73 0.84
N VAL A 49 3.37 14.89 -0.15
CA VAL A 49 2.19 14.01 -0.10
C VAL A 49 2.32 12.94 1.00
N GLU A 50 3.52 12.39 1.20
CA GLU A 50 3.80 11.43 2.27
C GLU A 50 3.94 12.06 3.67
N GLY A 51 3.89 13.39 3.78
CA GLY A 51 4.02 14.10 5.05
C GLY A 51 5.42 14.00 5.69
N GLN A 52 6.45 13.78 4.88
CA GLN A 52 7.86 13.74 5.30
C GLN A 52 8.56 15.12 5.21
N ALA A 53 7.77 16.20 5.15
CA ALA A 53 8.22 17.59 5.01
C ALA A 53 8.40 18.31 6.35
#